data_AF-A0A8B6C3Q0-F1
#
_entry.id   AF-A0A8B6C3Q0-F1
#
_cell.length_a   1.000
_cell.length_b   1.000
_cell.length_c   1.000
_cell.angle_alpha   90.00
_cell.angle_beta   90.00
_cell.angle_gamma   90.00
#
_symmetry.space_group_name_H-M   'P 1'
#
loop_
_entity.id
_entity.type
_entity.pdbx_description
1 polymer ?
#
loop_
_entity_poly.entity_id
_entity_poly.type
_entity_poly.pdbx_seq_one_letter_code
_entity_poly.pdbx_strand_id
1 'polypeptide(L)'
;MEEGLKNIEEFLSTTEYSEHLRNGLEDQNTNKAVQSIAAVIKNIQNQSIRNVVVASLKIVSIMVTAAFPGYGTLAGGILSVCSAILCTIWKNTKNTDDAITEDIKEEQKIKKLKSKVKGLLATFHVSESYLSTLESKLTKIKQKNIDYMMASIDLYQGSEILGNLRSTIEQDIDLKTNGEANRIICLTNLYVRIAAIRSSMLWRMYSILTSSTTTWLGMWRMNDPEVSNTSEAIRSVIRREYDMHKEFLLLVVVPDDKTIHFLTLFNPSENIEIASFVRSFNLEFQRLHDELQGKFSIKSERSEDYGIIMSSNFVGSVWGSRTPTENQNFFRFEAVSIEDNIFAIFSIKWPSWYVHMESDRQCRGYYVFSKGIGPRSIWKILRLKCGHFIMSPIQWPCRYAHISSSGLSFLTGFEGKPSKSGHLIFEPEGN
;
A
#
# COMPACT_ATOMS: atom_id res chain seq x y z
N MET A 1 0.88 -20.52 -22.45
CA MET A 1 1.72 -19.31 -22.28
C MET A 1 1.97 -18.65 -23.62
N GLU A 2 2.62 -19.33 -24.56
CA GLU A 2 2.57 -18.97 -26.00
C GLU A 2 1.13 -18.85 -26.46
N GLU A 3 0.23 -19.74 -26.02
CA GLU A 3 -1.19 -19.64 -26.34
C GLU A 3 -1.91 -18.45 -25.69
N GLY A 4 -1.42 -17.91 -24.57
CA GLY A 4 -1.99 -16.71 -23.93
C GLY A 4 -1.52 -15.42 -24.58
N LEU A 5 -0.22 -15.35 -24.91
CA LEU A 5 0.36 -14.26 -25.70
C LEU A 5 -0.15 -14.30 -27.14
N LYS A 6 -0.28 -15.48 -27.74
CA LYS A 6 -0.93 -15.69 -29.02
C LYS A 6 -2.39 -15.32 -28.95
N ASN A 7 -3.15 -15.68 -27.92
CA ASN A 7 -4.54 -15.19 -27.78
C ASN A 7 -4.63 -13.66 -27.60
N ILE A 8 -3.63 -13.00 -27.00
CA ILE A 8 -3.58 -11.54 -26.87
C ILE A 8 -3.13 -10.88 -28.18
N GLU A 9 -2.10 -11.40 -28.85
CA GLU A 9 -1.63 -10.94 -30.16
C GLU A 9 -2.66 -11.23 -31.26
N GLU A 10 -3.35 -12.37 -31.20
CA GLU A 10 -4.48 -12.78 -32.03
C GLU A 10 -5.69 -11.92 -31.70
N PHE A 11 -6.02 -11.64 -30.43
CA PHE A 11 -7.05 -10.65 -30.06
C PHE A 11 -6.73 -9.24 -30.57
N LEU A 12 -5.46 -8.82 -30.49
CA LEU A 12 -4.99 -7.53 -31.02
C LEU A 12 -4.88 -7.50 -32.56
N SER A 13 -4.83 -8.65 -33.23
CA SER A 13 -4.64 -8.76 -34.69
C SER A 13 -5.88 -9.26 -35.48
N THR A 14 -6.90 -9.83 -34.82
CA THR A 14 -8.02 -10.51 -35.51
C THR A 14 -9.35 -9.76 -35.52
N THR A 15 -9.43 -8.50 -35.06
CA THR A 15 -10.73 -7.79 -35.05
C THR A 15 -10.64 -6.35 -35.55
N GLU A 16 -11.78 -5.84 -36.05
CA GLU A 16 -12.13 -4.43 -36.25
C GLU A 16 -11.76 -3.51 -35.05
N TYR A 17 -11.40 -4.10 -33.91
CA TYR A 17 -10.77 -3.48 -32.74
C TYR A 17 -9.46 -2.73 -33.05
N SER A 18 -8.68 -3.15 -34.06
CA SER A 18 -7.41 -2.50 -34.40
C SER A 18 -7.58 -1.05 -34.87
N GLU A 19 -8.70 -0.70 -35.49
CA GLU A 19 -8.96 0.65 -36.00
C GLU A 19 -9.44 1.60 -34.89
N HIS A 20 -10.27 1.11 -33.95
CA HIS A 20 -10.69 1.87 -32.77
C HIS A 20 -9.60 1.98 -31.70
N LEU A 21 -8.77 0.95 -31.47
CA LEU A 21 -7.56 1.07 -30.66
C LEU A 21 -6.57 2.01 -31.33
N ARG A 22 -6.42 2.00 -32.65
CA ARG A 22 -5.52 2.93 -33.36
C ARG A 22 -6.00 4.38 -33.27
N ASN A 23 -7.31 4.63 -33.37
CA ASN A 23 -7.90 5.95 -33.15
C ASN A 23 -7.89 6.37 -31.66
N GLY A 24 -7.92 5.42 -30.72
CA GLY A 24 -7.75 5.66 -29.28
C GLY A 24 -6.29 5.80 -28.85
N LEU A 25 -5.33 5.20 -29.57
CA LEU A 25 -3.88 5.28 -29.34
C LEU A 25 -3.29 6.63 -29.76
N GLU A 26 -4.05 7.44 -30.51
CA GLU A 26 -3.74 8.87 -30.74
C GLU A 26 -3.96 9.73 -29.49
N ASP A 27 -4.77 9.26 -28.52
CA ASP A 27 -4.86 9.88 -27.20
C ASP A 27 -3.69 9.45 -26.30
N GLN A 28 -2.94 10.45 -25.83
CA GLN A 28 -1.73 10.28 -25.04
C GLN A 28 -1.98 9.53 -23.73
N ASN A 29 -3.20 9.60 -23.16
CA ASN A 29 -3.54 8.91 -21.91
C ASN A 29 -3.84 7.42 -22.13
N THR A 30 -4.56 7.09 -23.20
CA THR A 30 -4.83 5.70 -23.61
C THR A 30 -3.55 4.96 -23.97
N ASN A 31 -2.63 5.61 -24.70
CA ASN A 31 -1.33 5.04 -25.04
C ASN A 31 -0.48 4.81 -23.77
N LYS A 32 -0.48 5.74 -22.81
CA LYS A 32 0.17 5.55 -21.50
C LYS A 32 -0.44 4.38 -20.71
N ALA A 33 -1.77 4.22 -20.73
CA ALA A 33 -2.46 3.12 -20.06
C ALA A 33 -2.08 1.76 -20.70
N VAL A 34 -2.12 1.66 -22.02
CA VAL A 34 -1.75 0.44 -22.78
C VAL A 34 -0.27 0.10 -22.59
N GLN A 35 0.63 1.08 -22.60
CA GLN A 35 2.05 0.88 -22.31
C GLN A 35 2.28 0.43 -20.86
N SER A 36 1.53 0.99 -19.90
CA SER A 36 1.57 0.57 -18.49
C SER A 36 1.10 -0.88 -18.34
N ILE A 37 0.04 -1.28 -19.06
CA ILE A 37 -0.45 -2.65 -19.10
C ILE A 37 0.60 -3.59 -19.70
N ALA A 38 1.20 -3.24 -20.84
CA ALA A 38 2.24 -4.04 -21.48
C ALA A 38 3.48 -4.22 -20.58
N ALA A 39 3.86 -3.16 -19.84
CA ALA A 39 4.93 -3.22 -18.85
C ALA A 39 4.58 -4.12 -17.65
N VAL A 40 3.31 -4.13 -17.21
CA VAL A 40 2.82 -5.07 -16.19
C VAL A 40 2.89 -6.52 -16.70
N ILE A 41 2.44 -6.78 -17.93
CA ILE A 41 2.49 -8.13 -18.54
C ILE A 41 3.92 -8.66 -18.64
N LYS A 42 4.87 -7.83 -19.09
CA LYS A 42 6.28 -8.22 -19.22
C LYS A 42 6.92 -8.58 -17.88
N ASN A 43 6.47 -7.97 -16.79
CA ASN A 43 6.95 -8.25 -15.43
C ASN A 43 6.30 -9.49 -14.77
N ILE A 44 5.15 -9.96 -15.26
CA ILE A 44 4.49 -11.19 -14.76
C ILE A 44 5.24 -12.46 -15.20
N GLN A 45 6.06 -12.39 -16.25
CA GLN A 45 6.64 -13.56 -16.93
C GLN A 45 7.59 -14.44 -16.08
N ASN A 46 7.92 -14.09 -14.82
CA ASN A 46 8.93 -14.85 -14.07
C ASN A 46 8.77 -14.94 -12.54
N GLN A 47 7.62 -14.65 -11.90
CA GLN A 47 7.66 -14.43 -10.44
C GLN A 47 6.48 -14.95 -9.59
N SER A 48 6.76 -15.01 -8.28
CA SER A 48 5.94 -15.49 -7.16
C SER A 48 4.52 -14.89 -7.07
N ILE A 49 3.64 -15.53 -6.29
CA ILE A 49 2.27 -15.09 -5.94
C ILE A 49 2.18 -13.60 -5.57
N ARG A 50 3.24 -13.07 -4.97
CA ARG A 50 3.40 -11.67 -4.60
C ARG A 50 3.24 -10.71 -5.78
N ASN A 51 3.87 -11.03 -6.90
CA ASN A 51 3.91 -10.19 -8.10
C ASN A 51 2.62 -10.27 -8.90
N VAL A 52 1.93 -11.40 -8.80
CA VAL A 52 0.58 -11.63 -9.32
C VAL A 52 -0.43 -10.68 -8.66
N VAL A 53 -0.42 -10.56 -7.32
CA VAL A 53 -1.29 -9.61 -6.60
C VAL A 53 -0.96 -8.16 -6.98
N VAL A 54 0.33 -7.79 -6.99
CA VAL A 54 0.77 -6.45 -7.39
C VAL A 54 0.33 -6.10 -8.82
N ALA A 55 0.44 -7.05 -9.75
CA ALA A 55 0.00 -6.86 -11.13
C ALA A 55 -1.52 -6.63 -11.21
N SER A 56 -2.33 -7.43 -10.50
CA SER A 56 -3.79 -7.23 -10.43
C SER A 56 -4.15 -5.84 -9.90
N LEU A 57 -3.44 -5.36 -8.88
CA LEU A 57 -3.69 -4.05 -8.29
C LEU A 57 -3.38 -2.90 -9.24
N LYS A 58 -2.29 -3.02 -10.00
CA LYS A 58 -1.96 -2.05 -11.06
C LYS A 58 -3.05 -2.04 -12.14
N ILE A 59 -3.58 -3.20 -12.50
CA ILE A 59 -4.65 -3.32 -13.49
C ILE A 59 -5.95 -2.67 -12.97
N VAL A 60 -6.34 -2.94 -11.73
CA VAL A 60 -7.51 -2.31 -11.08
C VAL A 60 -7.34 -0.79 -11.02
N SER A 61 -6.14 -0.29 -10.71
CA SER A 61 -5.84 1.16 -10.73
C SER A 61 -6.11 1.79 -12.09
N ILE A 62 -5.66 1.14 -13.16
CA ILE A 62 -5.84 1.61 -14.53
C ILE A 62 -7.33 1.61 -14.89
N MET A 63 -8.08 0.57 -14.50
CA MET A 63 -9.53 0.49 -14.71
C MET A 63 -10.29 1.61 -13.98
N VAL A 64 -9.99 1.86 -12.71
CA VAL A 64 -10.53 2.98 -11.93
C VAL A 64 -10.26 4.31 -12.63
N THR A 65 -9.01 4.55 -13.04
CA THR A 65 -8.62 5.80 -13.69
C THR A 65 -9.28 5.99 -15.05
N ALA A 66 -9.57 4.91 -15.78
CA ALA A 66 -10.25 4.95 -17.07
C ALA A 66 -11.77 5.16 -16.95
N ALA A 67 -12.39 4.70 -15.86
CA ALA A 67 -13.85 4.63 -15.73
C ALA A 67 -14.52 5.83 -15.02
N PHE A 68 -13.76 6.65 -14.31
CA PHE A 68 -14.30 7.76 -13.51
C PHE A 68 -14.17 9.18 -14.12
N PRO A 69 -13.18 9.52 -14.96
CA PRO A 69 -13.29 10.66 -15.86
C PRO A 69 -14.07 10.22 -17.11
N GLY A 70 -14.93 11.09 -17.66
CA GLY A 70 -15.99 10.80 -18.65
C GLY A 70 -15.60 10.24 -20.04
N TYR A 71 -14.63 9.34 -20.12
CA TYR A 71 -14.16 8.67 -21.34
C TYR A 71 -15.04 7.45 -21.68
N GLY A 72 -16.29 7.71 -22.10
CA GLY A 72 -17.32 6.69 -22.30
C GLY A 72 -17.06 5.66 -23.39
N THR A 73 -16.13 5.90 -24.32
CA THR A 73 -15.84 4.98 -25.45
C THR A 73 -14.49 4.25 -25.32
N LEU A 74 -13.51 4.84 -24.62
CA LEU A 74 -12.17 4.25 -24.42
C LEU A 74 -12.15 3.21 -23.28
N ALA A 75 -13.12 3.26 -22.37
CA ALA A 75 -13.22 2.36 -21.24
C ALA A 75 -13.36 0.89 -21.67
N GLY A 76 -14.16 0.58 -22.71
CA GLY A 76 -14.48 -0.80 -23.10
C GLY A 76 -13.27 -1.65 -23.47
N GLY A 77 -12.37 -1.13 -24.30
CA GLY A 77 -11.17 -1.87 -24.75
C GLY A 77 -10.08 -1.99 -23.69
N ILE A 78 -9.89 -0.94 -22.87
CA ILE A 78 -8.99 -1.01 -21.70
C ILE A 78 -9.53 -2.04 -20.70
N LEU A 79 -10.85 -1.99 -20.44
CA LEU A 79 -11.52 -2.91 -19.53
C LEU A 79 -11.41 -4.37 -19.99
N SER A 80 -11.61 -4.67 -21.28
CA SER A 80 -11.51 -6.04 -21.80
C SER A 80 -10.09 -6.61 -21.72
N VAL A 81 -9.07 -5.79 -22.03
CA VAL A 81 -7.66 -6.19 -21.91
C VAL A 81 -7.29 -6.44 -20.45
N CYS A 82 -7.67 -5.52 -19.56
CA CYS A 82 -7.48 -5.66 -18.12
C CYS A 82 -8.21 -6.90 -17.57
N SER A 83 -9.42 -7.20 -18.05
CA SER A 83 -10.21 -8.41 -17.73
C SER A 83 -9.41 -9.66 -18.08
N ALA A 84 -8.94 -9.78 -19.33
CA ALA A 84 -8.19 -10.94 -19.82
C ALA A 84 -6.89 -11.21 -19.05
N ILE A 85 -6.20 -10.14 -18.63
CA ILE A 85 -4.98 -10.25 -17.82
C ILE A 85 -5.32 -10.72 -16.41
N LEU A 86 -6.38 -10.18 -15.78
CA LEU A 86 -6.87 -10.67 -14.50
C LEU A 86 -7.21 -12.16 -14.58
N CYS A 87 -7.87 -12.65 -15.63
CA CYS A 87 -8.13 -14.08 -15.83
C CYS A 87 -6.85 -14.91 -15.88
N THR A 88 -5.82 -14.40 -16.56
CA THR A 88 -4.53 -15.08 -16.71
C THR A 88 -3.81 -15.16 -15.38
N ILE A 89 -3.84 -14.07 -14.61
CA ILE A 89 -3.29 -14.00 -13.26
C ILE A 89 -4.01 -14.99 -12.34
N TRP A 90 -5.34 -15.05 -12.41
CA TRP A 90 -6.18 -15.93 -11.58
C TRP A 90 -5.98 -17.42 -11.84
N LYS A 91 -5.77 -17.83 -13.09
CA LYS A 91 -5.49 -19.23 -13.44
C LYS A 91 -4.16 -19.72 -12.85
N ASN A 92 -3.20 -18.80 -12.67
CA ASN A 92 -1.88 -19.09 -12.10
C ASN A 92 -1.86 -19.02 -10.56
N THR A 93 -2.92 -18.51 -9.91
CA THR A 93 -3.04 -18.38 -8.45
C THR A 93 -3.53 -19.61 -7.69
N LYS A 94 -3.69 -20.79 -8.32
CA LYS A 94 -4.13 -22.00 -7.57
C LYS A 94 -3.20 -22.44 -6.41
N ASN A 95 -2.00 -21.86 -6.30
CA ASN A 95 -1.05 -22.06 -5.18
C ASN A 95 -1.17 -20.98 -4.07
N THR A 96 -2.12 -20.04 -4.15
CA THR A 96 -2.25 -18.87 -3.25
C THR A 96 -2.95 -19.21 -1.93
N ASP A 97 -3.79 -20.25 -1.94
CA ASP A 97 -4.54 -20.72 -0.77
C ASP A 97 -3.61 -21.13 0.37
N ASP A 98 -2.45 -21.74 0.07
CA ASP A 98 -1.48 -22.20 1.06
C ASP A 98 -0.64 -21.03 1.63
N ALA A 99 -0.27 -20.04 0.82
CA ALA A 99 0.50 -18.87 1.26
C ALA A 99 -0.31 -17.94 2.19
N ILE A 100 -1.59 -17.69 1.87
CA ILE A 100 -2.50 -16.91 2.74
C ILE A 100 -2.80 -17.66 4.06
N THR A 101 -2.73 -18.99 4.01
CA THR A 101 -3.00 -19.92 5.12
C THR A 101 -1.81 -20.08 6.07
N GLU A 102 -0.57 -19.91 5.59
CA GLU A 102 0.66 -19.98 6.38
C GLU A 102 0.95 -18.70 7.18
N ASP A 103 0.64 -17.52 6.63
CA ASP A 103 0.76 -16.21 7.33
C ASP A 103 -0.14 -16.12 8.59
N ILE A 104 -1.07 -17.06 8.74
CA ILE A 104 -2.07 -17.17 9.82
C ILE A 104 -1.65 -18.26 10.85
N LYS A 105 -0.37 -18.30 11.25
CA LYS A 105 0.06 -19.16 12.37
C LYS A 105 0.08 -18.36 13.68
N GLU A 106 -0.56 -18.98 14.69
CA GLU A 106 -0.69 -18.57 16.09
C GLU A 106 -1.75 -17.51 16.45
N GLU A 107 -3.03 -17.91 16.47
CA GLU A 107 -3.98 -17.56 17.54
C GLU A 107 -5.31 -18.31 17.32
N GLN A 108 -5.96 -18.78 18.40
CA GLN A 108 -7.25 -19.48 18.31
C GLN A 108 -8.35 -18.61 17.65
N LYS A 109 -8.23 -17.28 17.73
CA LYS A 109 -9.13 -16.33 17.06
C LYS A 109 -8.96 -16.30 15.54
N ILE A 110 -7.78 -16.61 15.01
CA ILE A 110 -7.50 -16.58 13.56
C ILE A 110 -7.91 -17.89 12.88
N LYS A 111 -8.09 -19.01 13.59
CA LYS A 111 -8.62 -20.26 13.01
C LYS A 111 -10.02 -20.09 12.39
N LYS A 112 -10.92 -19.37 13.07
CA LYS A 112 -12.27 -19.07 12.55
C LYS A 112 -12.20 -18.13 11.34
N LEU A 113 -11.31 -17.15 11.36
CA LEU A 113 -11.08 -16.26 10.22
C LEU A 113 -10.54 -17.05 9.03
N LYS A 114 -9.59 -17.95 9.25
CA LYS A 114 -8.98 -18.80 8.23
C LYS A 114 -10.00 -19.69 7.51
N SER A 115 -10.92 -20.33 8.23
CA SER A 115 -11.97 -21.12 7.59
C SER A 115 -12.95 -20.26 6.79
N LYS A 116 -13.33 -19.07 7.30
CA LYS A 116 -14.14 -18.09 6.56
C LYS A 116 -13.45 -17.61 5.30
N VAL A 117 -12.17 -17.25 5.37
CA VAL A 117 -11.35 -16.83 4.21
C VAL A 117 -11.23 -17.95 3.19
N LYS A 118 -10.94 -19.19 3.62
CA LYS A 118 -10.88 -20.34 2.71
C LYS A 118 -12.21 -20.59 2.00
N GLY A 119 -13.32 -20.50 2.73
CA GLY A 119 -14.66 -20.59 2.14
C GLY A 119 -14.90 -19.49 1.10
N LEU A 120 -14.55 -18.25 1.43
CA LEU A 120 -14.65 -17.12 0.51
C LEU A 120 -13.82 -17.31 -0.76
N LEU A 121 -12.56 -17.74 -0.63
CA LEU A 121 -11.68 -18.00 -1.76
C LEU A 121 -12.24 -19.09 -2.68
N ALA A 122 -12.80 -20.16 -2.11
CA ALA A 122 -13.48 -21.20 -2.89
C ALA A 122 -14.68 -20.62 -3.66
N THR A 123 -15.49 -19.76 -3.03
CA THR A 123 -16.59 -19.07 -3.73
C THR A 123 -16.06 -18.16 -4.83
N PHE A 124 -14.97 -17.40 -4.60
CA PHE A 124 -14.36 -16.57 -5.65
C PHE A 124 -13.85 -17.40 -6.83
N HIS A 125 -13.28 -18.57 -6.59
CA HIS A 125 -12.86 -19.48 -7.67
C HIS A 125 -14.03 -19.98 -8.52
N VAL A 126 -15.18 -20.27 -7.90
CA VAL A 126 -16.40 -20.65 -8.64
C VAL A 126 -16.87 -19.49 -9.51
N SER A 127 -16.95 -18.28 -8.95
CA SER A 127 -17.34 -17.07 -9.68
C SER A 127 -16.36 -16.75 -10.81
N GLU A 128 -15.05 -16.90 -10.58
CA GLU A 128 -13.99 -16.69 -11.57
C GLU A 128 -14.13 -17.64 -12.76
N SER A 129 -14.31 -18.94 -12.50
CA SER A 129 -14.50 -19.95 -13.54
C SER A 129 -15.73 -19.64 -14.40
N TYR A 130 -16.79 -19.16 -13.76
CA TYR A 130 -18.01 -18.74 -14.45
C TYR A 130 -17.79 -17.49 -15.32
N LEU A 131 -17.15 -16.44 -14.77
CA LEU A 131 -16.81 -15.21 -15.52
C LEU A 131 -15.91 -15.52 -16.72
N SER A 132 -14.91 -16.38 -16.54
CA SER A 132 -14.01 -16.81 -17.62
C SER A 132 -14.75 -17.56 -18.72
N THR A 133 -15.77 -18.34 -18.37
CA THR A 133 -16.65 -19.02 -19.34
C THR A 133 -17.53 -18.03 -20.10
N LEU A 134 -17.98 -16.95 -19.47
CA LEU A 134 -18.74 -15.90 -20.14
C LEU A 134 -17.88 -15.05 -21.07
N GLU A 135 -16.67 -14.70 -20.64
CA GLU A 135 -15.73 -13.90 -21.43
C GLU A 135 -15.31 -14.62 -22.73
N SER A 136 -15.02 -15.93 -22.66
CA SER A 136 -14.74 -16.72 -23.88
C SER A 136 -15.91 -16.77 -24.87
N LYS A 137 -17.12 -16.36 -24.45
CA LYS A 137 -18.35 -16.31 -25.25
C LYS A 137 -18.79 -14.87 -25.55
N LEU A 138 -17.93 -13.86 -25.39
CA LEU A 138 -18.22 -12.43 -25.52
C LEU A 138 -18.99 -12.05 -26.81
N THR A 139 -18.72 -12.73 -27.93
CA THR A 139 -19.42 -12.48 -29.21
C THR A 139 -20.87 -13.01 -29.26
N LYS A 140 -21.31 -13.79 -28.27
CA LYS A 140 -22.63 -14.47 -28.24
C LYS A 140 -23.35 -14.37 -26.88
N ILE A 141 -22.99 -13.43 -26.02
CA ILE A 141 -23.65 -13.27 -24.71
C ILE A 141 -25.12 -12.85 -24.92
N LYS A 142 -26.05 -13.68 -24.43
CA LYS A 142 -27.51 -13.43 -24.42
C LYS A 142 -27.95 -12.87 -23.05
N GLN A 143 -29.11 -12.22 -22.99
CA GLN A 143 -29.67 -11.68 -21.73
C GLN A 143 -29.75 -12.75 -20.62
N LYS A 144 -30.20 -13.96 -20.96
CA LYS A 144 -30.22 -15.12 -20.05
C LYS A 144 -28.87 -15.42 -19.38
N ASN A 145 -27.76 -15.14 -20.06
CA ASN A 145 -26.41 -15.32 -19.48
C ASN A 145 -26.11 -14.24 -18.44
N ILE A 146 -26.58 -13.01 -18.66
CA ILE A 146 -26.45 -11.89 -17.74
C ILE A 146 -27.33 -12.13 -16.50
N ASP A 147 -28.60 -12.50 -16.70
CA ASP A 147 -29.51 -12.80 -15.60
C ASP A 147 -28.95 -13.93 -14.72
N TYR A 148 -28.38 -14.96 -15.36
CA TYR A 148 -27.73 -16.06 -14.64
C TYR A 148 -26.45 -15.61 -13.94
N MET A 149 -25.65 -14.71 -14.53
CA MET A 149 -24.49 -14.12 -13.86
C MET A 149 -24.88 -13.39 -12.58
N MET A 150 -25.91 -12.54 -12.66
CA MET A 150 -26.41 -11.77 -11.52
C MET A 150 -27.04 -12.66 -10.43
N ALA A 151 -27.64 -13.78 -10.83
CA ALA A 151 -28.15 -14.78 -9.89
C ALA A 151 -27.05 -15.65 -9.27
N SER A 152 -25.92 -15.85 -9.97
CA SER A 152 -24.87 -16.81 -9.56
C SER A 152 -23.70 -16.14 -8.83
N ILE A 153 -23.48 -14.85 -9.04
CA ILE A 153 -22.41 -14.09 -8.41
C ILE A 153 -23.05 -13.02 -7.52
N ASP A 154 -22.92 -13.21 -6.22
CA ASP A 154 -23.37 -12.22 -5.24
C ASP A 154 -22.49 -10.96 -5.34
N LEU A 155 -23.11 -9.83 -5.69
CA LEU A 155 -22.44 -8.53 -5.75
C LEU A 155 -21.78 -8.16 -4.43
N TYR A 156 -22.28 -8.65 -3.30
CA TYR A 156 -21.77 -8.35 -1.97
C TYR A 156 -20.80 -9.42 -1.42
N GLN A 157 -20.49 -10.44 -2.22
CA GLN A 157 -19.58 -11.54 -1.85
C GLN A 157 -18.24 -11.05 -1.28
N GLY A 158 -17.98 -11.33 0.00
CA GLY A 158 -16.74 -10.95 0.68
C GLY A 158 -16.77 -9.56 1.36
N SER A 159 -17.83 -8.78 1.18
CA SER A 159 -17.99 -7.48 1.86
C SER A 159 -18.01 -7.61 3.38
N GLU A 160 -18.67 -8.65 3.91
CA GLU A 160 -18.70 -8.92 5.35
C GLU A 160 -17.29 -9.20 5.89
N ILE A 161 -16.49 -9.99 5.18
CA ILE A 161 -15.12 -10.31 5.59
C ILE A 161 -14.22 -9.07 5.54
N LEU A 162 -14.33 -8.26 4.49
CA LEU A 162 -13.60 -6.99 4.39
C LEU A 162 -14.01 -6.01 5.51
N GLY A 163 -15.30 -5.89 5.80
CA GLY A 163 -15.81 -5.06 6.90
C GLY A 163 -15.29 -5.53 8.26
N ASN A 164 -15.32 -6.84 8.52
CA ASN A 164 -14.79 -7.43 9.75
C ASN A 164 -13.28 -7.21 9.90
N LEU A 165 -12.51 -7.39 8.81
CA LEU A 165 -11.07 -7.14 8.80
C LEU A 165 -10.77 -5.67 9.08
N ARG A 166 -11.43 -4.75 8.36
CA ARG A 166 -11.28 -3.31 8.54
C ARG A 166 -11.59 -2.91 9.98
N SER A 167 -12.74 -3.31 10.52
CA SER A 167 -13.13 -3.01 11.89
C SER A 167 -12.13 -3.56 12.92
N THR A 168 -11.61 -4.77 12.70
CA THR A 168 -10.61 -5.35 13.61
C THR A 168 -9.32 -4.54 13.55
N ILE A 169 -8.84 -4.19 12.35
CA ILE A 169 -7.64 -3.37 12.17
C ILE A 169 -7.81 -2.01 12.83
N GLU A 170 -8.91 -1.30 12.57
CA GLU A 170 -9.18 0.02 13.13
C GLU A 170 -9.26 0.02 14.67
N GLN A 171 -9.81 -1.03 15.27
CA GLN A 171 -9.89 -1.18 16.72
C GLN A 171 -8.52 -1.48 17.34
N ASP A 172 -7.71 -2.29 16.66
CA ASP A 172 -6.47 -2.85 17.18
C ASP A 172 -5.21 -2.08 16.71
N ILE A 173 -5.33 -1.01 15.91
CA ILE A 173 -4.16 -0.30 15.35
C ILE A 173 -3.36 0.49 16.40
N ASP A 174 -4.01 0.95 17.48
CA ASP A 174 -3.40 1.70 18.60
C ASP A 174 -2.76 0.77 19.66
N LEU A 175 -2.61 -0.52 19.34
CA LEU A 175 -1.97 -1.49 20.23
C LEU A 175 -0.45 -1.26 20.34
N LYS A 176 0.14 -1.72 21.46
CA LYS A 176 1.45 -1.25 21.94
C LYS A 176 2.57 -2.30 21.86
N THR A 177 2.29 -3.51 21.39
CA THR A 177 3.31 -4.56 21.29
C THR A 177 3.65 -4.89 19.84
N ASN A 178 4.92 -5.25 19.61
CA ASN A 178 5.41 -5.62 18.28
C ASN A 178 4.64 -6.82 17.70
N GLY A 179 4.23 -7.77 18.55
CA GLY A 179 3.42 -8.92 18.13
C GLY A 179 2.05 -8.50 17.60
N GLU A 180 1.38 -7.57 18.28
CA GLU A 180 0.09 -7.02 17.85
C GLU A 180 0.23 -6.21 16.55
N ALA A 181 1.21 -5.32 16.44
CA ALA A 181 1.45 -4.57 15.21
C ALA A 181 1.78 -5.47 14.02
N ASN A 182 2.62 -6.51 14.20
CA ASN A 182 2.88 -7.50 13.16
C ASN A 182 1.59 -8.24 12.75
N ARG A 183 0.73 -8.60 13.71
CA ARG A 183 -0.59 -9.17 13.40
C ARG A 183 -1.44 -8.20 12.57
N ILE A 184 -1.43 -6.90 12.88
CA ILE A 184 -2.16 -5.89 12.10
C ILE A 184 -1.60 -5.74 10.68
N ILE A 185 -0.28 -5.83 10.50
CA ILE A 185 0.36 -5.89 9.17
C ILE A 185 -0.16 -7.11 8.38
N CYS A 186 -0.20 -8.29 9.00
CA CYS A 186 -0.74 -9.49 8.37
C CYS A 186 -2.23 -9.33 7.99
N LEU A 187 -3.06 -8.80 8.89
CA LEU A 187 -4.47 -8.55 8.61
C LEU A 187 -4.67 -7.52 7.50
N THR A 188 -3.83 -6.49 7.45
CA THR A 188 -3.84 -5.48 6.39
C THR A 188 -3.47 -6.10 5.04
N ASN A 189 -2.44 -6.96 4.99
CA ASN A 189 -2.08 -7.71 3.79
C ASN A 189 -3.24 -8.59 3.31
N LEU A 190 -3.91 -9.28 4.23
CA LEU A 190 -5.09 -10.10 3.93
C LEU A 190 -6.25 -9.25 3.39
N TYR A 191 -6.53 -8.10 4.01
CA TYR A 191 -7.54 -7.15 3.55
C TYR A 191 -7.25 -6.73 2.10
N VAL A 192 -6.01 -6.30 1.81
CA VAL A 192 -5.59 -5.86 0.48
C VAL A 192 -5.74 -6.97 -0.55
N ARG A 193 -5.35 -8.21 -0.23
CA ARG A 193 -5.49 -9.36 -1.14
C ARG A 193 -6.95 -9.65 -1.46
N ILE A 194 -7.84 -9.65 -0.47
CA ILE A 194 -9.28 -9.89 -0.68
C ILE A 194 -9.91 -8.73 -1.46
N ALA A 195 -9.56 -7.49 -1.13
CA ALA A 195 -10.05 -6.29 -1.81
C ALA A 195 -9.63 -6.27 -3.28
N ALA A 196 -8.39 -6.64 -3.58
CA ALA A 196 -7.86 -6.79 -4.94
C ALA A 196 -8.69 -7.78 -5.77
N ILE A 197 -8.90 -8.96 -5.20
CA ILE A 197 -9.66 -10.06 -5.80
C ILE A 197 -11.10 -9.63 -6.11
N ARG A 198 -11.75 -9.02 -5.13
CA ARG A 198 -13.15 -8.58 -5.25
C ARG A 198 -13.30 -7.43 -6.25
N SER A 199 -12.44 -6.42 -6.17
CA SER A 199 -12.40 -5.32 -7.14
C SER A 199 -12.20 -5.85 -8.56
N SER A 200 -11.25 -6.78 -8.75
CA SER A 200 -11.03 -7.45 -10.02
C SER A 200 -12.31 -8.11 -10.54
N MET A 201 -13.02 -8.88 -9.71
CA MET A 201 -14.26 -9.55 -10.13
C MET A 201 -15.37 -8.57 -10.52
N LEU A 202 -15.59 -7.53 -9.71
CA LEU A 202 -16.61 -6.50 -10.01
C LEU A 202 -16.29 -5.78 -11.32
N TRP A 203 -15.03 -5.44 -11.55
CA TRP A 203 -14.60 -4.86 -12.82
C TRP A 203 -14.79 -5.80 -14.00
N ARG A 204 -14.51 -7.11 -13.85
CA ARG A 204 -14.79 -8.11 -14.90
C ARG A 204 -16.30 -8.21 -15.19
N MET A 205 -17.14 -8.26 -14.16
CA MET A 205 -18.60 -8.26 -14.32
C MET A 205 -19.07 -7.01 -15.07
N TYR A 206 -18.61 -5.84 -14.64
CA TYR A 206 -18.91 -4.58 -15.32
C TYR A 206 -18.47 -4.62 -16.78
N SER A 207 -17.24 -5.08 -17.03
CA SER A 207 -16.68 -5.22 -18.38
C SER A 207 -17.50 -6.15 -19.25
N ILE A 208 -18.00 -7.27 -18.75
CA ILE A 208 -18.85 -8.20 -19.51
C ILE A 208 -20.18 -7.54 -19.89
N LEU A 209 -20.78 -6.75 -18.99
CA LEU A 209 -22.01 -6.00 -19.29
C LEU A 209 -21.76 -4.94 -20.36
N THR A 210 -20.68 -4.17 -20.22
CA THR A 210 -20.41 -3.01 -21.08
C THR A 210 -19.70 -3.37 -22.38
N SER A 211 -18.94 -4.46 -22.46
CA SER A 211 -18.23 -4.89 -23.68
C SER A 211 -19.19 -5.33 -24.81
N SER A 212 -20.48 -5.47 -24.51
CA SER A 212 -21.47 -5.61 -25.56
C SER A 212 -21.55 -4.37 -26.47
N THR A 213 -21.22 -3.15 -25.98
CA THR A 213 -21.45 -1.83 -26.60
C THR A 213 -20.65 -1.49 -27.85
N THR A 214 -19.57 -2.22 -28.14
CA THR A 214 -18.71 -1.94 -29.30
C THR A 214 -19.26 -2.50 -30.62
N THR A 215 -20.36 -3.25 -30.57
CA THR A 215 -21.13 -3.62 -31.76
C THR A 215 -22.39 -2.76 -31.83
N TRP A 216 -22.92 -2.51 -33.04
CA TRP A 216 -24.23 -1.86 -33.22
C TRP A 216 -25.32 -2.46 -32.30
N LEU A 217 -25.26 -3.78 -32.08
CA LEU A 217 -26.13 -4.54 -31.18
C LEU A 217 -25.97 -4.17 -29.69
N GLY A 218 -24.80 -3.72 -29.25
CA GLY A 218 -24.61 -3.25 -27.88
C GLY A 218 -24.91 -1.79 -27.63
N MET A 219 -24.81 -0.93 -28.65
CA MET A 219 -25.37 0.43 -28.54
C MET A 219 -26.89 0.37 -28.33
N TRP A 220 -27.57 -0.62 -28.92
CA TRP A 220 -28.97 -0.91 -28.62
C TRP A 220 -29.19 -1.50 -27.22
N ARG A 221 -28.27 -2.31 -26.69
CA ARG A 221 -28.39 -2.91 -25.34
C ARG A 221 -28.17 -1.93 -24.20
N MET A 222 -27.41 -0.85 -24.37
CA MET A 222 -27.37 0.21 -23.35
C MET A 222 -28.65 1.04 -23.29
N ASN A 223 -29.49 0.98 -24.33
CA ASN A 223 -30.85 1.50 -24.29
C ASN A 223 -31.84 0.50 -23.64
N ASP A 224 -31.41 -0.73 -23.33
CA ASP A 224 -32.18 -1.63 -22.47
C ASP A 224 -32.10 -1.12 -21.02
N PRO A 225 -33.22 -0.67 -20.43
CA PRO A 225 -33.22 -0.11 -19.09
C PRO A 225 -32.69 -1.08 -18.04
N GLU A 226 -32.88 -2.39 -18.20
CA GLU A 226 -32.45 -3.39 -17.20
C GLU A 226 -30.93 -3.58 -17.22
N VAL A 227 -30.32 -3.65 -18.40
CA VAL A 227 -28.85 -3.74 -18.55
C VAL A 227 -28.19 -2.44 -18.07
N SER A 228 -28.77 -1.30 -18.43
CA SER A 228 -28.30 0.01 -17.95
C SER A 228 -28.35 0.08 -16.42
N ASN A 229 -29.50 -0.23 -15.81
CA ASN A 229 -29.68 -0.22 -14.36
C ASN A 229 -28.72 -1.19 -13.65
N THR A 230 -28.51 -2.37 -14.21
CA THR A 230 -27.59 -3.37 -13.64
C THR A 230 -26.14 -2.90 -13.72
N SER A 231 -25.72 -2.35 -14.86
CA SER A 231 -24.37 -1.81 -15.03
C SER A 231 -24.10 -0.65 -14.07
N GLU A 232 -25.10 0.21 -13.86
CA GLU A 232 -25.00 1.32 -12.91
C GLU A 232 -25.00 0.83 -11.46
N ALA A 233 -25.75 -0.23 -11.14
CA ALA A 233 -25.69 -0.87 -9.83
C ALA A 233 -24.27 -1.39 -9.53
N ILE A 234 -23.65 -2.13 -10.47
CA ILE A 234 -22.27 -2.62 -10.30
C ILE A 234 -21.29 -1.45 -10.19
N ARG A 235 -21.44 -0.42 -11.02
CA ARG A 235 -20.60 0.79 -10.97
C ARG A 235 -20.71 1.50 -9.62
N SER A 236 -21.91 1.58 -9.05
CA SER A 236 -22.14 2.18 -7.74
C SER A 236 -21.44 1.40 -6.62
N VAL A 237 -21.42 0.06 -6.70
CA VAL A 237 -20.72 -0.81 -5.75
C VAL A 237 -19.21 -0.62 -5.88
N ILE A 238 -18.66 -0.64 -7.10
CA ILE A 238 -17.24 -0.39 -7.36
C ILE A 238 -16.81 0.98 -6.80
N ARG A 239 -17.61 2.03 -7.02
CA ARG A 239 -17.31 3.38 -6.50
C ARG A 239 -17.31 3.40 -4.98
N ARG A 240 -18.33 2.80 -4.34
CA ARG A 240 -18.40 2.73 -2.88
C ARG A 240 -17.20 1.99 -2.30
N GLU A 241 -16.80 0.88 -2.91
CA GLU A 241 -15.61 0.14 -2.50
C GLU A 241 -14.34 0.93 -2.68
N TYR A 242 -14.22 1.67 -3.80
CA TYR A 242 -13.09 2.54 -4.03
C TYR A 242 -12.93 3.56 -2.89
N ASP A 243 -14.01 4.25 -2.53
CA ASP A 243 -14.01 5.24 -1.46
C ASP A 243 -13.69 4.59 -0.10
N MET A 244 -14.28 3.42 0.19
CA MET A 244 -14.02 2.67 1.43
C MET A 244 -12.57 2.19 1.55
N HIS A 245 -11.98 1.69 0.46
CA HIS A 245 -10.58 1.24 0.42
C HIS A 245 -9.64 2.42 0.58
N LYS A 246 -9.92 3.54 -0.12
CA LYS A 246 -9.13 4.77 0.00
C LYS A 246 -9.12 5.28 1.43
N GLU A 247 -10.28 5.35 2.08
CA GLU A 247 -10.40 5.76 3.48
C GLU A 247 -9.62 4.84 4.42
N PHE A 248 -9.77 3.52 4.27
CA PHE A 248 -9.01 2.55 5.05
C PHE A 248 -7.49 2.71 4.87
N LEU A 249 -7.03 2.90 3.63
CA LEU A 249 -5.61 3.03 3.32
C LEU A 249 -4.97 4.31 3.88
N LEU A 250 -5.75 5.34 4.21
CA LEU A 250 -5.23 6.52 4.92
C LEU A 250 -4.64 6.15 6.28
N LEU A 251 -5.14 5.10 6.95
CA LEU A 251 -4.59 4.59 8.20
C LEU A 251 -3.17 4.01 8.04
N VAL A 252 -2.81 3.62 6.81
CA VAL A 252 -1.53 2.99 6.48
C VAL A 252 -0.51 4.00 5.95
N VAL A 253 -0.96 5.16 5.46
CA VAL A 253 -0.07 6.16 4.85
C VAL A 253 0.07 7.46 5.64
N VAL A 254 -0.89 7.80 6.49
CA VAL A 254 -0.88 9.05 7.27
C VAL A 254 -0.52 8.74 8.74
N PRO A 255 0.71 9.06 9.19
CA PRO A 255 1.07 8.88 10.58
C PRO A 255 0.30 9.83 11.50
N ASP A 256 -0.28 9.26 12.54
CA ASP A 256 -0.93 9.93 13.66
C ASP A 256 -0.66 9.15 14.95
N ASP A 257 -1.08 9.69 16.10
CA ASP A 257 -0.83 9.09 17.41
C ASP A 257 -1.34 7.65 17.57
N LYS A 258 -2.33 7.22 16.76
CA LYS A 258 -2.88 5.86 16.82
C LYS A 258 -2.09 4.88 15.94
N THR A 259 -1.52 5.38 14.85
CA THR A 259 -0.87 4.56 13.83
C THR A 259 0.65 4.46 13.99
N ILE A 260 1.28 5.31 14.83
CA ILE A 260 2.74 5.36 15.04
C ILE A 260 3.34 3.96 15.19
N HIS A 261 2.78 3.15 16.10
CA HIS A 261 3.33 1.85 16.45
C HIS A 261 3.35 0.91 15.24
N PHE A 262 2.20 0.75 14.58
CA PHE A 262 2.06 0.02 13.33
C PHE A 262 3.04 0.53 12.26
N LEU A 263 3.10 1.84 12.04
CA LEU A 263 3.91 2.45 10.98
C LEU A 263 5.41 2.38 11.25
N THR A 264 5.85 2.30 12.52
CA THR A 264 7.27 2.05 12.81
C THR A 264 7.71 0.63 12.47
N LEU A 265 6.79 -0.34 12.44
CA LEU A 265 7.08 -1.70 12.01
C LEU A 265 6.83 -1.92 10.51
N PHE A 266 5.87 -1.20 9.94
CA PHE A 266 5.45 -1.39 8.55
C PHE A 266 6.44 -0.79 7.54
N ASN A 267 7.18 -1.62 6.81
CA ASN A 267 8.06 -1.17 5.73
C ASN A 267 7.37 -1.39 4.37
N PRO A 268 7.11 -0.35 3.57
CA PRO A 268 6.55 -0.50 2.23
C PRO A 268 7.38 -1.43 1.32
N SER A 269 8.72 -1.40 1.41
CA SER A 269 9.60 -2.27 0.63
C SER A 269 9.44 -3.76 0.97
N GLU A 270 9.13 -4.06 2.23
CA GLU A 270 8.84 -5.42 2.71
C GLU A 270 7.38 -5.81 2.55
N ASN A 271 6.48 -4.89 2.21
CA ASN A 271 5.04 -5.08 2.08
C ASN A 271 4.52 -4.55 0.73
N ILE A 272 5.14 -5.00 -0.36
CA ILE A 272 4.93 -4.48 -1.72
C ILE A 272 3.46 -4.59 -2.19
N GLU A 273 2.68 -5.56 -1.70
CA GLU A 273 1.27 -5.69 -2.04
C GLU A 273 0.45 -4.53 -1.49
N ILE A 274 0.61 -4.22 -0.19
CA ILE A 274 -0.01 -3.05 0.45
C ILE A 274 0.50 -1.79 -0.24
N ALA A 275 1.81 -1.68 -0.50
CA ALA A 275 2.38 -0.49 -1.11
C ALA A 275 1.86 -0.27 -2.54
N SER A 276 1.66 -1.33 -3.30
CA SER A 276 1.06 -1.27 -4.64
C SER A 276 -0.43 -0.93 -4.58
N PHE A 277 -1.14 -1.42 -3.56
CA PHE A 277 -2.54 -1.07 -3.36
C PHE A 277 -2.68 0.41 -3.04
N VAL A 278 -1.92 0.93 -2.08
CA VAL A 278 -1.85 2.36 -1.77
C VAL A 278 -1.70 3.22 -3.02
N ARG A 279 -0.70 2.90 -3.87
CA ARG A 279 -0.46 3.62 -5.12
C ARG A 279 -1.64 3.54 -6.10
N SER A 280 -2.39 2.44 -6.11
CA SER A 280 -3.58 2.29 -6.98
C SER A 280 -4.70 3.29 -6.68
N PHE A 281 -4.71 3.87 -5.47
CA PHE A 281 -5.67 4.91 -5.05
C PHE A 281 -5.09 6.34 -5.14
N ASN A 282 -3.96 6.52 -5.82
CA ASN A 282 -3.20 7.79 -5.86
C ASN A 282 -2.86 8.31 -4.46
N LEU A 283 -2.58 7.38 -3.54
CA LEU A 283 -2.03 7.70 -2.23
C LEU A 283 -0.52 7.45 -2.28
N GLU A 284 0.23 8.25 -1.53
CA GLU A 284 1.68 8.13 -1.44
C GLU A 284 2.09 7.99 0.03
N PHE A 285 3.07 7.12 0.28
CA PHE A 285 3.79 7.16 1.54
C PHE A 285 4.63 8.43 1.59
N GLN A 286 4.72 9.03 2.78
CA GLN A 286 5.67 10.10 3.05
C GLN A 286 7.08 9.75 2.54
N ARG A 287 7.75 10.71 1.91
CA ARG A 287 9.12 10.59 1.43
C ARG A 287 9.97 11.67 2.09
N LEU A 288 10.50 11.36 3.27
CA LEU A 288 11.22 12.33 4.07
C LEU A 288 12.64 12.59 3.57
N HIS A 289 13.15 11.79 2.63
CA HIS A 289 14.51 11.97 2.13
C HIS A 289 14.75 13.36 1.54
N ASP A 290 13.82 13.84 0.70
CA ASP A 290 13.92 15.15 0.06
C ASP A 290 13.73 16.29 1.08
N GLU A 291 12.86 16.08 2.08
CA GLU A 291 12.59 17.04 3.16
C GLU A 291 13.75 17.16 4.16
N LEU A 292 14.50 16.06 4.37
CA LEU A 292 15.59 15.98 5.35
C LEU A 292 16.98 16.13 4.71
N GLN A 293 17.06 16.75 3.53
CA GLN A 293 18.33 17.17 2.95
C GLN A 293 18.85 18.42 3.66
N GLY A 294 20.09 18.36 4.14
CA GLY A 294 20.76 19.49 4.80
C GLY A 294 21.07 19.23 6.27
N LYS A 295 21.08 20.31 7.07
CA LYS A 295 21.39 20.28 8.49
C LYS A 295 20.19 20.70 9.31
N PHE A 296 19.88 19.94 10.34
CA PHE A 296 18.71 20.18 11.19
C PHE A 296 19.11 20.15 12.65
N SER A 297 18.50 21.05 13.43
CA SER A 297 18.43 20.88 14.86
C SER A 297 17.21 20.03 15.21
N ILE A 298 17.35 19.18 16.23
CA ILE A 298 16.27 18.33 16.73
C ILE A 298 15.86 18.82 18.10
N LYS A 299 14.59 19.15 18.28
CA LYS A 299 14.01 19.65 19.54
C LYS A 299 12.85 18.77 19.98
N SER A 300 12.45 18.88 21.24
CA SER A 300 11.19 18.27 21.71
C SER A 300 10.05 19.27 21.62
N GLU A 301 8.86 18.83 21.18
CA GLU A 301 7.63 19.64 21.21
C GLU A 301 7.37 20.22 22.61
N ARG A 302 7.64 19.44 23.66
CA ARG A 302 7.32 19.85 25.02
C ARG A 302 8.27 20.91 25.59
N SER A 303 9.47 21.00 25.02
CA SER A 303 10.57 21.79 25.55
C SER A 303 11.36 22.37 24.38
N GLU A 304 10.72 23.21 23.57
CA GLU A 304 11.27 23.75 22.31
C GLU A 304 12.56 24.58 22.51
N ASP A 305 12.74 25.14 23.71
CA ASP A 305 13.98 25.82 24.12
C ASP A 305 15.20 24.87 24.19
N TYR A 306 14.99 23.56 24.18
CA TYR A 306 16.04 22.56 24.31
C TYR A 306 16.22 21.78 23.00
N GLY A 307 17.39 21.98 22.39
CA GLY A 307 17.86 21.17 21.28
C GLY A 307 18.64 19.96 21.78
N ILE A 308 18.54 18.85 21.08
CA ILE A 308 19.45 17.71 21.23
C ILE A 308 20.83 18.19 20.82
N ILE A 309 21.83 17.93 21.66
CA ILE A 309 23.24 18.07 21.34
C ILE A 309 23.94 16.73 21.46
N MET A 310 24.98 16.56 20.65
CA MET A 310 25.96 15.49 20.83
C MET A 310 27.24 16.07 21.44
N SER A 311 28.01 15.23 22.12
CA SER A 311 29.38 15.54 22.51
C SER A 311 30.31 14.39 22.22
N SER A 312 31.45 14.62 21.57
CA SER A 312 32.52 13.62 21.49
C SER A 312 33.14 13.33 22.87
N ASN A 313 33.13 14.32 23.77
CA ASN A 313 33.53 14.15 25.16
C ASN A 313 32.43 13.37 25.92
N PHE A 314 32.80 12.56 26.90
CA PHE A 314 31.88 11.69 27.65
C PHE A 314 31.22 10.58 26.81
N VAL A 315 32.04 9.83 26.06
CA VAL A 315 31.61 8.61 25.34
C VAL A 315 30.45 8.90 24.38
N GLY A 316 30.53 10.02 23.65
CA GLY A 316 29.54 10.35 22.64
C GLY A 316 28.21 10.87 23.18
N SER A 317 28.06 11.17 24.48
CA SER A 317 26.74 11.41 25.09
C SER A 317 25.82 12.33 24.26
N VAL A 318 24.53 11.97 24.19
CA VAL A 318 23.48 12.73 23.49
C VAL A 318 22.44 13.19 24.50
N TRP A 319 22.24 14.50 24.65
CA TRP A 319 21.34 15.07 25.66
C TRP A 319 20.76 16.41 25.21
N GLY A 320 19.73 16.90 25.90
CA GLY A 320 19.13 18.20 25.59
C GLY A 320 19.85 19.38 26.26
N SER A 321 19.99 20.49 25.54
CA SER A 321 20.62 21.73 26.03
C SER A 321 19.92 22.96 25.46
N ARG A 322 19.82 24.04 26.25
CA ARG A 322 19.33 25.36 25.79
C ARG A 322 20.36 26.20 25.06
N THR A 323 21.63 25.98 25.38
CA THR A 323 22.75 26.78 24.91
C THR A 323 23.73 25.86 24.19
N PRO A 324 23.38 25.37 22.99
CA PRO A 324 24.32 24.57 22.20
C PRO A 324 25.53 25.44 21.83
N THR A 325 26.72 24.88 21.95
CA THR A 325 27.95 25.55 21.50
C THR A 325 28.36 24.99 20.13
N GLU A 326 28.83 25.83 19.21
CA GLU A 326 29.55 25.42 17.98
C GLU A 326 28.93 24.23 17.21
N ASN A 327 27.74 24.37 16.62
CA ASN A 327 27.09 23.34 15.79
C ASN A 327 26.85 21.96 16.43
N GLN A 328 26.96 21.83 17.76
CA GLN A 328 26.71 20.57 18.48
C GLN A 328 25.26 20.07 18.37
N ASN A 329 24.33 20.98 18.07
CA ASN A 329 22.91 20.74 17.92
C ASN A 329 22.48 20.39 16.49
N PHE A 330 23.38 20.46 15.52
CA PHE A 330 23.02 20.18 14.13
C PHE A 330 23.39 18.75 13.72
N PHE A 331 22.46 18.13 13.01
CA PHE A 331 22.55 16.77 12.49
C PHE A 331 22.26 16.74 11.00
N ARG A 332 22.83 15.76 10.31
CA ARG A 332 22.47 15.40 8.93
C ARG A 332 21.87 14.00 8.91
N PHE A 333 20.89 13.80 8.05
CA PHE A 333 20.22 12.52 7.85
C PHE A 333 20.75 11.87 6.58
N GLU A 334 21.41 10.73 6.71
CA GLU A 334 21.77 9.89 5.56
C GLU A 334 20.72 8.80 5.38
N ALA A 335 20.06 8.76 4.21
CA ALA A 335 19.07 7.74 3.92
C ALA A 335 19.73 6.36 3.77
N VAL A 336 19.22 5.39 4.52
CA VAL A 336 19.53 3.96 4.37
C VAL A 336 18.48 3.29 3.49
N SER A 337 17.19 3.64 3.67
CA SER A 337 16.10 3.31 2.76
C SER A 337 15.19 4.53 2.57
N ILE A 338 15.14 5.06 1.35
CA ILE A 338 14.30 6.21 0.99
C ILE A 338 12.82 5.82 1.08
N GLU A 339 12.46 4.63 0.59
CA GLU A 339 11.06 4.18 0.52
C GLU A 339 10.46 3.91 1.91
N ASP A 340 11.30 3.50 2.88
CA ASP A 340 10.86 3.15 4.23
C ASP A 340 11.10 4.25 5.28
N ASN A 341 11.62 5.42 4.85
CA ASN A 341 12.06 6.52 5.72
C ASN A 341 13.03 6.07 6.82
N ILE A 342 14.04 5.32 6.43
CA ILE A 342 15.06 4.78 7.32
C ILE A 342 16.37 5.55 7.12
N PHE A 343 16.92 6.10 8.20
CA PHE A 343 18.07 7.01 8.18
C PHE A 343 19.12 6.66 9.22
N ALA A 344 20.38 6.96 8.92
CA ALA A 344 21.43 7.15 9.90
C ALA A 344 21.55 8.66 10.21
N ILE A 345 21.74 9.01 11.48
CA ILE A 345 21.71 10.41 11.93
C ILE A 345 23.10 10.78 12.43
N PHE A 346 23.78 11.67 11.71
CA PHE A 346 25.17 12.05 11.98
C PHE A 346 25.27 13.43 12.59
N SER A 347 26.24 13.62 13.49
CA SER A 347 26.60 14.95 13.96
C SER A 347 27.27 15.75 12.83
N ILE A 348 26.94 17.03 12.73
CA ILE A 348 27.66 17.96 11.86
C ILE A 348 29.03 18.29 12.44
N LYS A 349 29.11 18.54 13.76
CA LYS A 349 30.36 18.89 14.43
C LYS A 349 31.37 17.74 14.42
N TRP A 350 30.90 16.51 14.61
CA TRP A 350 31.74 15.31 14.53
C TRP A 350 31.21 14.36 13.46
N PRO A 351 31.56 14.56 12.17
CA PRO A 351 30.97 13.84 11.03
C PRO A 351 31.07 12.33 11.08
N SER A 352 32.06 11.79 11.80
CA SER A 352 32.26 10.36 12.00
C SER A 352 31.49 9.77 13.20
N TRP A 353 30.60 10.55 13.82
CA TRP A 353 29.76 10.14 14.93
C TRP A 353 28.29 10.15 14.52
N TYR A 354 27.56 9.11 14.92
CA TYR A 354 26.13 8.96 14.67
C TYR A 354 25.34 8.68 15.94
N VAL A 355 24.04 8.95 15.93
CA VAL A 355 23.13 8.67 17.04
C VAL A 355 22.80 7.17 17.09
N HIS A 356 23.01 6.57 18.25
CA HIS A 356 22.85 5.15 18.54
C HIS A 356 22.00 4.98 19.80
N MET A 357 21.03 4.06 19.78
CA MET A 357 20.35 3.65 21.01
C MET A 357 21.03 2.42 21.61
N GLU A 358 21.26 2.43 22.91
CA GLU A 358 21.77 1.28 23.66
C GLU A 358 20.64 0.40 24.18
N SER A 359 20.99 -0.81 24.62
CA SER A 359 20.01 -1.75 25.20
C SER A 359 19.36 -1.24 26.49
N ASP A 360 20.07 -0.37 27.23
CA ASP A 360 19.57 0.32 28.43
C ASP A 360 18.69 1.54 28.11
N ARG A 361 18.40 1.76 26.81
CA ARG A 361 17.60 2.84 26.25
C ARG A 361 18.31 4.19 26.21
N GLN A 362 19.56 4.33 26.66
CA GLN A 362 20.26 5.58 26.49
C GLN A 362 20.66 5.79 25.03
N CYS A 363 20.49 7.01 24.53
CA CYS A 363 21.03 7.37 23.23
C CYS A 363 22.42 7.98 23.40
N ARG A 364 23.36 7.52 22.59
CA ARG A 364 24.77 7.95 22.59
C ARG A 364 25.25 8.16 21.16
N GLY A 365 26.30 8.92 21.03
CA GLY A 365 27.10 9.08 19.83
C GLY A 365 28.04 7.89 19.72
N TYR A 366 28.10 7.30 18.54
CA TYR A 366 29.01 6.19 18.25
C TYR A 366 29.88 6.52 17.05
N TYR A 367 31.17 6.17 17.16
CA TYR A 367 32.16 6.42 16.13
C TYR A 367 32.13 5.34 15.05
N VAL A 368 32.05 5.73 13.78
CA VAL A 368 31.84 4.83 12.61
C VAL A 368 32.85 3.69 12.52
N PHE A 369 34.13 3.95 12.79
CA PHE A 369 35.20 2.95 12.63
C PHE A 369 35.18 1.82 13.67
N SER A 370 34.32 1.90 14.69
CA SER A 370 34.28 0.89 15.74
C SER A 370 33.69 -0.44 15.25
N LYS A 371 32.56 -0.42 14.53
CA LYS A 371 31.82 -1.62 14.08
C LYS A 371 30.94 -1.42 12.83
N GLY A 372 31.08 -0.30 12.12
CA GLY A 372 30.12 0.10 11.08
C GLY A 372 28.79 0.59 11.67
N ILE A 373 27.82 0.93 10.80
CA ILE A 373 26.49 1.40 11.20
C ILE A 373 25.58 0.18 11.37
N GLY A 374 25.32 -0.22 12.61
CA GLY A 374 24.44 -1.35 12.91
C GLY A 374 22.96 -0.94 13.07
N PRO A 375 22.04 -1.92 13.21
CA PRO A 375 20.59 -1.67 13.34
C PRO A 375 20.16 -0.79 14.52
N ARG A 376 21.02 -0.65 15.54
CA ARG A 376 20.82 0.24 16.71
C ARG A 376 21.06 1.73 16.41
N SER A 377 21.72 1.98 15.29
CA SER A 377 22.17 3.30 14.82
C SER A 377 21.34 3.81 13.64
N ILE A 378 20.40 2.99 13.20
CA ILE A 378 19.54 3.21 12.06
C ILE A 378 18.13 3.45 12.61
N TRP A 379 17.52 4.53 12.16
CA TRP A 379 16.29 5.07 12.71
C TRP A 379 15.23 5.13 11.63
N LYS A 380 14.05 4.60 11.94
CA LYS A 380 12.86 4.90 11.17
C LYS A 380 12.28 6.22 11.66
N ILE A 381 12.01 7.11 10.72
CA ILE A 381 11.47 8.44 10.98
C ILE A 381 10.07 8.53 10.38
N LEU A 382 9.12 9.03 11.17
CA LEU A 382 7.76 9.31 10.72
C LEU A 382 7.44 10.78 10.97
N ARG A 383 6.81 11.45 10.00
CA ARG A 383 6.22 12.77 10.17
C ARG A 383 4.73 12.62 10.46
N LEU A 384 4.32 13.06 11.64
CA LEU A 384 2.93 13.05 12.08
C LEU A 384 2.13 14.11 11.31
N LYS A 385 0.81 13.92 11.25
CA LYS A 385 -0.14 14.87 10.64
C LYS A 385 -0.03 16.30 11.21
N CYS A 386 0.39 16.45 12.47
CA CYS A 386 0.62 17.76 13.09
C CYS A 386 1.95 18.43 12.67
N GLY A 387 2.78 17.76 11.88
CA GLY A 387 4.09 18.26 11.43
C GLY A 387 5.27 17.82 12.29
N HIS A 388 5.04 17.25 13.47
CA HIS A 388 6.09 16.73 14.35
C HIS A 388 6.65 15.39 13.83
N PHE A 389 7.83 15.02 14.33
CA PHE A 389 8.55 13.83 13.93
C PHE A 389 8.62 12.82 15.08
N ILE A 390 8.59 11.54 14.73
CA ILE A 390 8.86 10.42 15.61
C ILE A 390 10.09 9.69 15.08
N MET A 391 10.97 9.28 15.99
CA MET A 391 12.14 8.47 15.68
C MET A 391 12.11 7.17 16.47
N SER A 392 12.25 6.03 15.80
CA SER A 392 12.38 4.70 16.42
C SER A 392 13.58 3.96 15.83
N PRO A 393 14.46 3.34 16.64
CA PRO A 393 15.56 2.55 16.10
C PRO A 393 15.02 1.27 15.48
N ILE A 394 15.64 0.80 14.39
CA ILE A 394 15.23 -0.44 13.70
C ILE A 394 15.43 -1.66 14.59
N GLN A 395 16.47 -1.68 15.43
CA GLN A 395 16.73 -2.81 16.35
C GLN A 395 15.61 -3.04 17.37
N TRP A 396 14.98 -1.96 17.84
CA TRP A 396 13.89 -2.01 18.81
C TRP A 396 12.76 -1.13 18.30
N PRO A 397 12.00 -1.63 17.32
CA PRO A 397 10.82 -0.92 16.89
C PRO A 397 9.94 -0.68 18.10
N CYS A 398 9.27 0.47 18.10
CA CYS A 398 8.36 0.89 19.16
C CYS A 398 9.03 1.38 20.45
N ARG A 399 10.36 1.56 20.40
CA ARG A 399 11.09 2.45 21.31
C ARG A 399 11.26 3.79 20.65
N TYR A 400 10.71 4.83 21.24
CA TYR A 400 10.73 6.16 20.64
C TYR A 400 11.78 7.03 21.30
N ALA A 401 12.54 7.77 20.49
CA ALA A 401 13.44 8.79 21.01
C ALA A 401 12.64 9.83 21.81
N HIS A 402 13.12 10.14 23.00
CA HIS A 402 12.41 10.93 23.99
C HIS A 402 13.38 11.79 24.79
N ILE A 403 13.01 13.05 25.01
CA ILE A 403 13.68 13.97 25.92
C ILE A 403 12.72 14.25 27.08
N SER A 404 13.23 14.24 28.31
CA SER A 404 12.39 14.55 29.46
C SER A 404 11.88 16.00 29.40
N SER A 405 10.79 16.27 30.12
CA SER A 405 10.21 17.62 30.19
C SER A 405 11.15 18.66 30.79
N SER A 406 12.18 18.26 31.55
CA SER A 406 13.18 19.22 32.05
C SER A 406 14.15 19.69 30.96
N GLY A 407 14.18 19.01 29.80
CA GLY A 407 15.06 19.31 28.68
C GLY A 407 16.55 19.07 28.94
N LEU A 408 16.98 19.02 30.21
CA LEU A 408 18.35 18.73 30.66
C LEU A 408 18.59 17.24 30.90
N SER A 409 18.02 16.37 30.07
CA SER A 409 18.22 14.92 30.18
C SER A 409 18.93 14.37 28.96
N PHE A 410 19.54 13.20 29.14
CA PHE A 410 19.93 12.35 28.02
C PHE A 410 18.73 12.09 27.12
N LEU A 411 18.99 11.99 25.82
CA LEU A 411 18.04 11.43 24.88
C LEU A 411 17.91 9.94 25.23
N THR A 412 16.69 9.47 25.45
CA THR A 412 16.43 8.08 25.82
C THR A 412 15.36 7.46 24.93
N GLY A 413 15.32 6.14 24.87
CA GLY A 413 14.23 5.38 24.31
C GLY A 413 13.11 5.19 25.33
N PHE A 414 11.88 5.52 24.93
CA PHE A 414 10.67 5.23 25.71
C PHE A 414 9.88 4.11 25.02
N GLU A 415 9.43 3.12 25.79
CA GLU A 415 8.59 2.02 25.30
C GLU A 415 7.10 2.35 25.47
N GLY A 416 6.32 2.12 24.42
CA GLY A 416 4.88 2.38 24.40
C GLY A 416 4.52 3.70 23.72
N LYS A 417 3.22 4.04 23.71
CA LYS A 417 2.70 5.20 22.96
C LYS A 417 3.49 6.47 23.29
N PRO A 418 4.13 7.13 22.30
CA PRO A 418 4.90 8.33 22.58
C PRO A 418 3.93 9.41 23.10
N SER A 419 4.26 9.99 24.24
CA SER A 419 3.62 11.23 24.67
C SER A 419 4.19 12.39 23.85
N LYS A 420 3.68 13.62 24.06
CA LYS A 420 4.27 14.84 23.48
C LYS A 420 5.79 14.96 23.69
N SER A 421 6.34 14.35 24.75
CA SER A 421 7.79 14.35 24.99
C SER A 421 8.59 13.50 23.97
N GLY A 422 7.92 12.59 23.24
CA GLY A 422 8.50 11.83 22.13
C GLY A 422 8.22 12.47 20.76
N HIS A 423 7.46 13.56 20.71
CA HIS A 423 7.25 14.34 19.49
C HIS A 423 8.42 15.31 19.32
N LEU A 424 9.07 15.21 18.17
CA LEU A 424 10.27 15.97 17.86
C LEU A 424 9.98 17.04 16.79
N ILE A 425 10.68 18.16 16.87
CA ILE A 425 10.65 19.21 15.86
C ILE A 425 12.03 19.19 15.18
N PHE A 426 12.04 19.11 13.85
CA PHE A 426 13.26 19.22 13.06
C PHE A 426 13.30 20.60 12.42
N GLU A 427 14.22 21.44 12.86
CA GLU A 427 14.37 22.81 12.35
C GLU A 427 15.60 22.90 11.45
N PRO A 428 15.45 23.30 10.17
CA PRO A 428 16.59 23.47 9.28
C PRO A 428 17.48 24.64 9.72
N GLU A 429 18.78 24.54 9.44
CA GLU A 429 19.73 25.64 9.65
C GLU A 429 19.30 26.88 8.83
N GLY A 430 19.05 28.01 9.50
CA GLY A 430 18.78 29.31 8.85
C GLY A 430 17.32 29.77 8.81
N ASN A 431 16.39 29.07 9.48
CA ASN A 431 15.03 29.55 9.73
C ASN A 431 14.88 30.24 11.09
#